data_AF-A0A0R1MII4-F1
#
_entry.id   AF-A0A0R1MII4-F1
#
_cell.length_a   1.000
_cell.length_b   1.000
_cell.length_c   1.000
_cell.angle_alpha   90.00
_cell.angle_beta   90.00
_cell.angle_gamma   90.00
#
_symmetry.space_group_name_H-M   'P 1'
#
loop_
_entity.id
_entity.type
_entity.pdbx_description
1 polymer ?
#
loop_
_entity_poly.entity_id
_entity_poly.type
_entity_poly.pdbx_seq_one_letter_code
_entity_poly.pdbx_strand_id
1 'polypeptide(L)'
;MEIMASNDELENRLDSSLYGTPQLKPDEQRHYLGTFRERVALTLDFKEVKNSDYLEILKKELESHPEYHLLINGNVPSGSFSALIKISRQTNTNFETVANNTTNSESELAAVVASKDTALNLSNVDVAHKN
;
A
#
# COMPACT_ATOMS: atom_id res chain seq x y z
N MET A 1 -32.93 10.55 -48.85
CA MET A 1 -32.85 9.10 -48.62
C MET A 1 -31.37 8.74 -48.62
N GLU A 2 -30.74 8.18 -47.61
CA GLU A 2 -31.04 7.86 -46.22
C GLU A 2 -29.64 7.54 -45.64
N ILE A 3 -29.23 8.30 -44.63
CA ILE A 3 -28.30 7.98 -43.52
C ILE A 3 -27.54 6.66 -43.61
N MET A 4 -26.21 6.72 -43.52
CA MET A 4 -25.46 5.76 -42.72
C MET A 4 -24.36 6.49 -41.96
N ALA A 5 -24.57 6.52 -40.64
CA ALA A 5 -23.84 7.26 -39.65
C ALA A 5 -22.41 6.73 -39.46
N SER A 6 -21.52 7.68 -39.21
CA SER A 6 -20.13 7.52 -38.78
C SER A 6 -20.03 6.53 -37.61
N ASN A 7 -19.30 5.43 -37.82
CA ASN A 7 -19.15 4.34 -36.85
C ASN A 7 -18.00 4.57 -35.83
N ASP A 8 -17.41 5.76 -35.77
CA ASP A 8 -16.19 6.00 -34.96
C ASP A 8 -16.39 6.94 -33.76
N GLU A 9 -17.58 7.54 -33.58
CA GLU A 9 -17.85 8.41 -32.42
C GLU A 9 -18.34 7.65 -31.17
N LEU A 10 -18.43 6.32 -31.23
CA LEU A 10 -18.88 5.47 -30.11
C LEU A 10 -17.75 4.87 -29.26
N GLU A 11 -16.50 4.90 -29.73
CA GLU A 11 -15.36 4.34 -28.98
C GLU A 11 -14.71 5.33 -28.00
N ASN A 12 -15.28 6.53 -27.82
CA ASN A 12 -14.72 7.56 -26.93
C ASN A 12 -15.61 7.89 -25.72
N ARG A 13 -16.62 7.06 -25.43
CA ARG A 13 -17.56 7.26 -24.29
C ARG A 13 -17.39 6.25 -23.14
N LEU A 14 -16.30 5.49 -23.12
CA LEU A 14 -16.02 4.51 -22.05
C LEU A 14 -14.84 4.88 -21.13
N ASP A 15 -14.17 6.02 -21.33
CA ASP A 15 -12.98 6.35 -20.53
C ASP A 15 -13.24 7.28 -19.33
N SER A 16 -14.37 7.99 -19.30
CA SER A 16 -14.59 9.10 -18.34
C SER A 16 -15.49 8.77 -17.14
N SER A 17 -15.90 7.51 -16.96
CA SER A 17 -16.56 7.04 -15.72
C SER A 17 -15.62 6.28 -14.76
N LEU A 18 -14.34 6.13 -15.10
CA LEU A 18 -13.39 5.34 -14.33
C LEU A 18 -12.87 6.03 -13.05
N TYR A 19 -13.00 7.35 -12.94
CA TYR A 19 -12.78 8.06 -11.69
C TYR A 19 -14.05 8.01 -10.83
N GLY A 20 -14.49 6.79 -10.52
CA GLY A 20 -15.43 6.59 -9.42
C GLY A 20 -14.83 7.26 -8.19
N THR A 21 -15.63 8.09 -7.51
CA THR A 21 -15.33 8.62 -6.17
C THR A 21 -14.51 7.59 -5.39
N PRO A 22 -13.37 7.95 -4.77
CA PRO A 22 -12.50 7.01 -4.07
C PRO A 22 -13.23 6.47 -2.83
N GLN A 23 -14.14 5.53 -3.09
CA GLN A 23 -14.92 4.84 -2.10
C GLN A 23 -14.10 3.62 -1.78
N LEU A 24 -13.25 3.77 -0.76
CA LEU A 24 -12.36 2.74 -0.29
C LEU A 24 -13.19 1.49 -0.02
N LYS A 25 -13.01 0.45 -0.84
CA LYS A 25 -13.75 -0.79 -0.64
C LYS A 25 -13.32 -1.37 0.71
N PRO A 26 -14.25 -1.92 1.50
CA PRO A 26 -13.91 -2.52 2.80
C PRO A 26 -12.78 -3.53 2.70
N ASP A 27 -12.71 -4.27 1.59
CA ASP A 27 -11.65 -5.23 1.31
C ASP A 27 -10.29 -4.57 1.04
N GLU A 28 -10.25 -3.46 0.28
CA GLU A 28 -9.02 -2.70 0.06
C GLU A 28 -8.53 -2.03 1.35
N GLN A 29 -9.45 -1.43 2.11
CA GLN A 29 -9.11 -0.83 3.40
C GLN A 29 -8.50 -1.88 4.34
N ARG A 30 -9.08 -3.08 4.40
CA ARG A 30 -8.53 -4.18 5.21
C ARG A 30 -7.16 -4.63 4.70
N HIS A 31 -7.01 -4.77 3.39
CA HIS A 31 -5.77 -5.20 2.77
C HIS A 31 -4.61 -4.24 3.11
N TYR A 32 -4.84 -2.92 3.01
CA TYR A 32 -3.85 -1.90 3.34
C TYR A 32 -3.88 -1.46 4.81
N LEU A 33 -4.23 -2.35 5.74
CA LEU A 33 -4.18 -2.08 7.18
C LEU A 33 -4.90 -0.79 7.61
N GLY A 34 -6.06 -0.52 7.02
CA GLY A 34 -6.90 0.63 7.36
C GLY A 34 -6.63 1.90 6.56
N THR A 35 -5.57 1.94 5.73
CA THR A 35 -5.23 3.12 4.91
C THR A 35 -5.78 3.06 3.49
N PHE A 36 -5.67 4.19 2.79
CA PHE A 36 -6.06 4.32 1.38
C PHE A 36 -4.90 3.90 0.47
N ARG A 37 -5.19 3.11 -0.58
CA ARG A 37 -4.21 2.68 -1.58
C ARG A 37 -3.38 3.83 -2.14
N GLU A 38 -4.01 4.97 -2.37
CA GLU A 38 -3.38 6.17 -2.92
C GLU A 38 -2.33 6.77 -1.97
N ARG A 39 -2.45 6.56 -0.66
CA ARG A 39 -1.50 7.08 0.34
C ARG A 39 -0.35 6.12 0.62
N VAL A 40 -0.43 4.90 0.12
CA VAL A 40 0.59 3.88 0.33
C VAL A 40 1.84 4.22 -0.49
N ALA A 41 2.97 4.25 0.17
CA ALA A 41 4.30 4.40 -0.43
C ALA A 41 4.92 3.04 -0.73
N LEU A 42 4.81 2.13 0.24
CA LEU A 42 5.48 0.84 0.22
C LEU A 42 4.67 -0.19 1.00
N THR A 43 4.67 -1.45 0.58
CA THR A 43 4.05 -2.58 1.26
C THR A 43 5.02 -3.73 1.37
N LEU A 44 4.95 -4.45 2.48
CA LEU A 44 5.67 -5.71 2.70
C LEU A 44 4.69 -6.78 3.12
N ASP A 45 4.76 -7.94 2.47
CA ASP A 45 4.06 -9.14 2.90
C ASP A 45 4.80 -9.91 4.02
N PHE A 46 4.19 -10.97 4.53
CA PHE A 46 4.77 -11.81 5.60
C PHE A 46 6.03 -12.60 5.20
N LYS A 47 6.24 -12.84 3.90
CA LYS A 47 7.43 -13.50 3.35
C LYS A 47 8.55 -12.48 3.18
N GLU A 48 8.24 -11.29 2.71
CA GLU A 48 9.14 -10.19 2.43
C GLU A 48 9.68 -9.54 3.70
N VAL A 49 8.85 -9.38 4.73
CA VAL A 49 9.28 -8.83 6.04
C VAL A 49 10.33 -9.71 6.73
N LYS A 50 10.51 -10.96 6.28
CA LYS A 50 11.57 -11.86 6.78
C LYS A 50 12.87 -11.69 6.01
N ASN A 51 12.85 -11.02 4.86
CA ASN A 51 14.01 -10.77 4.05
C ASN A 51 14.69 -9.45 4.45
N SER A 52 15.97 -9.54 4.83
CA SER A 52 16.78 -8.40 5.23
C SER A 52 16.94 -7.36 4.11
N ASP A 53 17.00 -7.77 2.84
CA ASP A 53 17.15 -6.85 1.71
C ASP A 53 15.95 -5.90 1.59
N TYR A 54 14.73 -6.44 1.73
CA TYR A 54 13.50 -5.65 1.73
C TYR A 54 13.36 -4.76 2.96
N LEU A 55 13.85 -5.22 4.11
CA LEU A 55 13.93 -4.39 5.32
C LEU A 55 14.90 -3.21 5.14
N GLU A 56 16.00 -3.37 4.40
CA GLU A 56 16.87 -2.25 4.05
C GLU A 56 16.21 -1.26 3.10
N ILE A 57 15.47 -1.72 2.09
CA ILE A 57 14.70 -0.84 1.19
C ILE A 57 13.66 -0.06 1.99
N LEU A 58 12.90 -0.75 2.86
CA LEU A 58 11.95 -0.12 3.77
C LEU A 58 12.62 0.97 4.61
N LYS A 59 13.78 0.65 5.22
CA LYS A 59 14.51 1.61 6.03
C LYS A 59 14.91 2.85 5.22
N LYS A 60 15.48 2.68 4.03
CA LYS A 60 15.87 3.80 3.16
C LYS A 60 14.69 4.67 2.77
N GLU A 61 13.53 4.06 2.48
CA GLU A 61 12.31 4.79 2.17
C GLU A 61 11.88 5.67 3.36
N LEU A 62 11.87 5.09 4.57
CA LEU A 62 11.51 5.79 5.80
C LEU A 62 12.53 6.87 6.20
N GLU A 63 13.82 6.66 5.94
CA GLU A 63 14.86 7.69 6.15
C GLU A 63 14.71 8.86 5.16
N SER A 64 14.28 8.58 3.93
CA SER A 64 14.08 9.58 2.88
C SER A 64 12.79 10.37 3.07
N HIS A 65 11.79 9.76 3.72
CA HIS A 65 10.45 10.29 3.89
C HIS A 65 9.98 10.24 5.36
N PRO A 66 10.47 11.17 6.21
CA PRO A 66 10.06 11.22 7.62
C PRO A 66 8.57 11.57 7.81
N GLU A 67 7.90 12.08 6.78
CA GLU A 67 6.45 12.33 6.76
C GLU A 67 5.60 11.05 6.69
N TYR A 68 6.22 9.91 6.35
CA TYR A 68 5.52 8.64 6.30
C TYR A 68 5.35 8.03 7.69
N HIS A 69 4.39 7.12 7.78
CA HIS A 69 4.16 6.29 8.95
C HIS A 69 4.10 4.83 8.55
N LEU A 70 4.47 3.97 9.50
CA LEU A 70 4.54 2.53 9.31
C LEU A 70 3.35 1.86 9.99
N LEU A 71 2.42 1.33 9.22
CA LEU A 71 1.35 0.47 9.69
C LEU A 71 1.88 -0.96 9.76
N ILE A 72 1.71 -1.62 10.90
CA ILE A 72 2.20 -2.97 11.14
C ILE A 72 1.00 -3.86 11.47
N ASN A 73 0.90 -4.99 10.79
CA ASN A 73 -0.15 -5.96 11.07
C ASN A 73 0.09 -6.62 12.44
N GLY A 74 -0.92 -6.64 13.29
CA GLY A 74 -0.87 -7.23 14.63
C GLY A 74 -0.59 -8.74 14.63
N ASN A 75 -0.75 -9.42 13.49
CA ASN A 75 -0.46 -10.83 13.35
C ASN A 75 0.99 -11.13 12.94
N VAL A 76 1.82 -10.09 12.73
CA VAL A 76 3.24 -10.24 12.38
C VAL A 76 3.99 -11.02 13.47
N PRO A 77 4.79 -12.04 13.11
CA PRO A 77 5.57 -12.78 14.08
C PRO A 77 6.54 -11.86 14.84
N SER A 78 6.74 -12.13 16.12
CA SER A 78 7.51 -11.28 17.04
C SER A 78 8.90 -10.90 16.55
N GLY A 79 9.59 -11.78 15.81
CA GLY A 79 10.89 -11.50 15.20
C GLY A 79 10.83 -10.37 14.16
N SER A 80 9.92 -10.49 13.18
CA SER A 80 9.70 -9.47 12.16
C SER A 80 9.14 -8.18 12.74
N PHE A 81 8.23 -8.28 13.71
CA PHE A 81 7.68 -7.13 14.42
C PHE A 81 8.81 -6.33 15.11
N SER A 82 9.70 -7.02 15.83
CA SER A 82 10.84 -6.37 16.49
C SER A 82 11.79 -5.68 15.49
N ALA A 83 12.00 -6.27 14.31
CA ALA A 83 12.80 -5.67 13.26
C ALA A 83 12.17 -4.38 12.70
N LEU A 84 10.87 -4.40 12.41
CA LEU A 84 10.12 -3.23 11.94
C LEU A 84 10.15 -2.09 12.97
N ILE A 85 9.90 -2.41 14.24
CA ILE A 85 9.96 -1.43 15.35
C ILE A 85 11.37 -0.87 15.52
N LYS A 86 12.41 -1.68 15.31
CA LYS A 86 13.78 -1.22 15.36
C LYS A 86 14.05 -0.22 14.23
N ILE A 87 13.60 -0.51 13.02
CA ILE A 87 13.73 0.39 11.86
C ILE A 87 13.00 1.70 12.11
N SER A 88 11.72 1.65 12.51
CA SER A 88 10.93 2.87 12.76
C SER A 88 11.56 3.76 13.83
N ARG A 89 12.14 3.18 14.88
CA ARG A 89 12.89 3.92 15.90
C ARG A 89 14.19 4.51 15.36
N GLN A 90 14.89 3.81 14.48
CA GLN A 90 16.13 4.31 13.85
C GLN A 90 15.86 5.50 12.92
N THR A 91 14.75 5.45 12.19
CA THR A 91 14.33 6.49 11.23
C THR A 91 13.48 7.58 11.89
N ASN A 92 13.19 7.45 13.19
CA ASN A 92 12.29 8.32 13.95
C ASN A 92 10.90 8.46 13.30
N THR A 93 10.43 7.37 12.68
CA THR A 93 9.14 7.26 12.00
C THR A 93 8.06 6.78 12.98
N ASN A 94 6.88 7.39 12.92
CA ASN A 94 5.71 6.88 13.64
C ASN A 94 5.31 5.50 13.10
N PHE A 95 5.00 4.58 14.02
CA PHE A 95 4.39 3.31 13.65
C PHE A 95 3.07 3.11 14.39
N GLU A 96 2.16 2.39 13.76
CA GLU A 96 0.86 2.03 14.33
C GLU A 96 0.60 0.55 14.09
N THR A 97 0.13 -0.14 15.13
CA THR A 97 -0.22 -1.55 15.02
C THR A 97 -1.69 -1.69 14.71
N VAL A 98 -2.00 -2.34 13.59
CA VAL A 98 -3.36 -2.55 13.12
C VAL A 98 -3.76 -3.99 13.41
N ALA A 99 -4.77 -4.15 14.27
CA ALA A 99 -5.32 -5.47 14.58
C ALA A 99 -6.09 -5.99 13.36
N ASN A 100 -5.53 -6.98 12.66
CA ASN A 100 -6.26 -7.68 11.61
C ASN A 100 -6.96 -8.91 12.19
N ASN A 101 -8.30 -8.91 12.16
CA ASN A 101 -9.12 -9.96 12.76
C ASN A 101 -9.45 -11.10 11.77
N THR A 102 -8.81 -11.12 10.60
CA THR A 102 -8.98 -12.17 9.58
C THR A 102 -7.88 -13.23 9.68
N THR A 103 -8.18 -14.43 9.18
CA THR A 103 -7.29 -15.58 9.21
C THR A 103 -6.02 -15.31 8.40
N ASN A 104 -4.87 -15.28 9.09
CA ASN A 104 -3.51 -15.19 8.54
C ASN A 104 -3.38 -15.91 7.20
N SER A 105 -3.51 -15.16 6.11
CA SER A 105 -3.22 -15.65 4.78
C SER A 105 -1.82 -15.18 4.40
N GLU A 106 -1.05 -16.01 3.70
CA GLU A 106 0.31 -15.66 3.28
C GLU A 106 0.38 -14.44 2.36
N SER A 107 -0.76 -14.06 1.76
CA SER A 107 -0.92 -12.87 0.91
C SER A 107 -1.32 -11.61 1.69
N GLU A 108 -1.42 -11.69 3.02
CA GLU A 108 -1.66 -10.50 3.83
C GLU A 108 -0.40 -9.63 3.92
N LEU A 109 -0.61 -8.33 4.08
CA LEU A 109 0.48 -7.40 4.30
C LEU A 109 0.91 -7.47 5.76
N ALA A 110 2.22 -7.65 5.98
CA ALA A 110 2.85 -7.56 7.28
C ALA A 110 3.07 -6.10 7.70
N ALA A 111 3.47 -5.25 6.75
CA ALA A 111 3.68 -3.84 7.00
C ALA A 111 3.29 -3.00 5.78
N VAL A 112 2.83 -1.78 6.03
CA VAL A 112 2.46 -0.80 5.01
C VAL A 112 3.03 0.55 5.42
N VAL A 113 3.83 1.14 4.55
CA VAL A 113 4.28 2.53 4.67
C VAL A 113 3.28 3.40 3.94
N ALA A 114 2.74 4.39 4.62
CA ALA A 114 1.82 5.34 4.03
C ALA A 114 2.11 6.77 4.48
N SER A 115 1.68 7.74 3.68
CA SER A 115 1.61 9.12 4.12
C SER A 115 0.31 9.38 4.87
N LYS A 116 0.36 10.19 5.92
CA LYS A 116 -0.81 10.52 6.72
C LYS A 116 -1.78 11.45 5.99
N ASP A 117 -1.20 12.45 5.30
CA ASP A 117 -1.94 13.58 4.75
C ASP A 117 -1.84 13.68 3.22
N THR A 118 -0.89 12.97 2.59
CA THR A 118 -0.61 13.08 1.15
C THR A 118 -1.03 11.82 0.39
N ALA A 119 -1.78 11.98 -0.69
CA ALA A 119 -1.99 10.91 -1.67
C ALA A 119 -0.78 10.84 -2.62
N LEU A 120 -0.07 9.72 -2.61
CA LEU A 120 1.09 9.43 -3.43
C LEU A 120 0.72 8.90 -4.82
N ASN A 121 -0.44 8.24 -4.96
CA ASN A 121 -0.94 7.66 -6.21
C ASN A 121 0.09 6.76 -6.94
N LEU A 122 0.92 6.04 -6.16
CA LEU A 122 1.95 5.19 -6.70
C LEU A 122 1.36 3.88 -7.22
N SER A 123 1.49 3.62 -8.52
CA SER A 123 1.03 2.36 -9.13
C SER A 123 1.76 1.13 -8.57
N ASN A 124 3.05 1.27 -8.25
CA ASN A 124 3.88 0.21 -7.68
C ASN A 124 4.28 0.59 -6.25
N VAL A 125 3.70 -0.11 -5.28
CA VAL A 125 4.03 0.05 -3.86
C VAL A 125 4.62 -1.21 -3.25
N ASP A 126 4.66 -2.30 -4.01
CA ASP A 126 5.21 -3.55 -3.54
C ASP A 126 6.74 -3.46 -3.48
N VAL A 127 7.32 -3.88 -2.34
CA VAL A 127 8.77 -3.88 -2.13
C VAL A 127 9.49 -4.79 -3.13
N ALA A 128 8.88 -5.90 -3.56
CA ALA A 128 9.46 -6.77 -4.59
C ALA A 128 9.59 -6.08 -5.96
N HIS A 129 8.78 -5.04 -6.22
CA HIS A 129 8.78 -4.29 -7.47
C HIS A 129 9.61 -2.99 -7.40
N LYS A 130 10.16 -2.63 -6.23
CA LYS A 130 11.18 -1.59 -6.09
C LYS A 130 12.57 -2.23 -6.26
N ASN A 131 13.00 -2.41 -7.51
CA ASN A 131 14.34 -2.88 -7.87
C ASN A 131 15.03 -1.90 -8.81
#